data_AF-A0AA96LLK6-F1
#
_entry.id   AF-A0AA96LLK6-F1
#
_cell.length_a   1.000
_cell.length_b   1.000
_cell.length_c   1.000
_cell.angle_alpha   90.00
_cell.angle_beta   90.00
_cell.angle_gamma   90.00
#
_symmetry.space_group_name_H-M   'P 1'
#
loop_
_entity.id
_entity.type
_entity.pdbx_description
1 polymer ?
#
loop_
_entity_poly.entity_id
_entity_poly.type
_entity_poly.pdbx_seq_one_letter_code
_entity_poly.pdbx_strand_id
1 'polypeptide(L)'
;MYKRFALTALISLIGLTLLLTPLQAKRSDTVYYQDQVAVLMYHHIHDTDTSSSTITSVLFQNQLETLLSNGYHFITLNEFKAYMAGATVPPNAVLVTFDDGYQSFYTGAYPILKSLRIPAVNFVITTDLANPLASYIPSMSKEQISEMTHATNFIDIGCHTDNLHHKLPNGEAALVGRLDGEDAAAYQQRVFTDAQACVSKLAGLTDAPLDAMAYPYGITSPAATEQVAKAGIRYAFTISPEMATRSADHLLIPRINAGSPGITPEGLQRSIQRRVTAQPGSAPLRVDAAAAAAQLGGSASAEGGELRLRLGQQAFTLRVNAKTATREDGARVRLRQPVLREHGQVTIALDDLQALIGQPLVYTPATGKVAARVAPSVK
;
A
#
# COMPACT_ATOMS: atom_id res chain seq x y z
N MET A 1 22.14 49.01 -38.87
CA MET A 1 21.53 47.68 -39.05
C MET A 1 21.75 46.71 -37.89
N TYR A 2 22.87 46.76 -37.17
CA TYR A 2 23.20 45.79 -36.09
C TYR A 2 22.33 45.86 -34.82
N LYS A 3 21.82 47.04 -34.43
CA LYS A 3 21.06 47.20 -33.17
C LYS A 3 19.64 46.62 -33.19
N ARG A 4 19.05 46.37 -34.37
CA ARG A 4 17.69 45.81 -34.50
C ARG A 4 17.66 44.28 -34.43
N PHE A 5 18.77 43.59 -34.75
CA PHE A 5 18.87 42.12 -34.65
C PHE A 5 19.14 41.62 -33.24
N ALA A 6 19.86 42.40 -32.42
CA ALA A 6 20.14 42.04 -31.03
C ALA A 6 18.87 42.07 -30.14
N LEU A 7 17.90 42.93 -30.45
CA LEU A 7 16.67 43.07 -29.67
C LEU A 7 15.66 41.95 -29.98
N THR A 8 15.59 41.47 -31.23
CA THR A 8 14.74 40.33 -31.61
C THR A 8 15.26 39.02 -31.04
N ALA A 9 16.59 38.79 -31.05
CA ALA A 9 17.18 37.58 -30.47
C ALA A 9 16.98 37.47 -28.94
N LEU A 10 16.97 38.60 -28.22
CA LEU A 10 16.75 38.62 -26.77
C LEU A 10 15.29 38.35 -26.38
N ILE A 11 14.32 38.81 -27.18
CA ILE A 11 12.89 38.57 -26.96
C ILE A 11 12.52 37.11 -27.30
N SER A 12 13.19 36.50 -28.29
CA SER A 12 13.04 35.06 -28.58
C SER A 12 13.60 34.17 -27.46
N LEU A 13 14.71 34.57 -26.82
CA LEU A 13 15.32 33.79 -25.74
C LEU A 13 14.49 33.85 -24.45
N ILE A 14 13.92 35.02 -24.11
CA ILE A 14 13.02 35.18 -22.96
C ILE A 14 11.69 34.44 -23.18
N GLY A 15 11.14 34.50 -24.41
CA GLY A 15 9.96 33.73 -24.80
C GLY A 15 10.17 32.22 -24.77
N LEU A 16 11.38 31.74 -25.13
CA LEU A 16 11.72 30.31 -25.10
C LEU A 16 12.03 29.81 -23.67
N THR A 17 12.55 30.66 -22.78
CA THR A 17 12.73 30.30 -21.36
C THR A 17 11.42 30.32 -20.55
N LEU A 18 10.44 31.15 -20.93
CA LEU A 18 9.11 31.20 -20.29
C LEU A 18 8.17 30.07 -20.75
N LEU A 19 8.51 29.34 -21.82
CA LEU A 19 7.82 28.14 -22.29
C LEU A 19 8.39 26.83 -21.69
N LEU A 20 9.42 26.94 -20.84
CA LEU A 20 10.13 25.82 -20.20
C LEU A 20 10.09 25.87 -18.67
N THR A 21 9.14 26.57 -18.05
CA THR A 21 8.71 26.08 -16.74
C THR A 21 8.00 24.76 -17.03
N PRO A 22 8.53 23.59 -16.64
CA PRO A 22 7.67 22.43 -16.56
C PRO A 22 6.47 22.91 -15.74
N LEU A 23 5.25 22.67 -16.21
CA LEU A 23 4.15 22.50 -15.29
C LEU A 23 4.57 21.30 -14.43
N GLN A 24 5.42 21.54 -13.43
CA GLN A 24 5.41 20.75 -12.22
C GLN A 24 4.04 21.06 -11.64
N ALA A 25 3.05 20.27 -12.10
CA ALA A 25 1.77 20.17 -11.45
C ALA A 25 2.09 20.12 -9.95
N LYS A 26 1.67 21.17 -9.23
CA LYS A 26 2.04 21.36 -7.84
C LYS A 26 1.65 20.09 -7.10
N ARG A 27 2.65 19.29 -6.70
CA ARG A 27 2.43 18.05 -5.96
C ARG A 27 1.71 18.43 -4.68
N SER A 28 0.62 17.72 -4.38
CA SER A 28 -0.09 17.94 -3.13
C SER A 28 0.81 17.57 -1.96
N ASP A 29 0.91 18.45 -0.96
CA ASP A 29 1.60 18.15 0.31
C ASP A 29 0.64 17.53 1.35
N THR A 30 -0.52 17.03 0.89
CA THR A 30 -1.52 16.44 1.78
C THR A 30 -0.99 15.14 2.36
N VAL A 31 -0.81 15.10 3.68
CA VAL A 31 -0.43 13.89 4.40
C VAL A 31 -1.69 13.12 4.81
N TYR A 32 -1.89 11.94 4.23
CA TYR A 32 -2.97 11.01 4.59
C TYR A 32 -2.55 10.02 5.67
N TYR A 33 -1.30 9.58 5.64
CA TYR A 33 -0.73 8.69 6.64
C TYR A 33 0.79 8.85 6.76
N GLN A 34 1.32 8.43 7.91
CA GLN A 34 2.76 8.36 8.19
C GLN A 34 3.04 7.04 8.92
N ASP A 35 4.31 6.64 8.91
CA ASP A 35 4.82 5.46 9.61
C ASP A 35 4.11 4.14 9.27
N GLN A 36 3.64 4.02 8.02
CA GLN A 36 3.04 2.81 7.44
C GLN A 36 3.16 2.91 5.91
N VAL A 37 3.12 1.76 5.24
CA VAL A 37 3.33 1.67 3.79
C VAL A 37 2.12 1.00 3.15
N ALA A 38 1.59 1.61 2.09
CA ALA A 38 0.66 0.93 1.20
C ALA A 38 1.43 0.04 0.24
N VAL A 39 1.32 -1.28 0.37
CA VAL A 39 1.92 -2.21 -0.59
C VAL A 39 0.88 -2.56 -1.64
N LEU A 40 1.09 -2.17 -2.90
CA LEU A 40 0.15 -2.38 -3.99
C LEU A 40 0.48 -3.67 -4.73
N MET A 41 -0.54 -4.43 -5.10
CA MET A 41 -0.41 -5.68 -5.85
C MET A 41 -1.05 -5.57 -7.23
N TYR A 42 -0.24 -5.84 -8.25
CA TYR A 42 -0.60 -5.94 -9.66
C TYR A 42 -0.23 -7.33 -10.21
N HIS A 43 -0.76 -7.70 -11.38
CA HIS A 43 -0.38 -8.93 -12.07
C HIS A 43 -0.09 -8.61 -13.54
N HIS A 44 -1.10 -8.68 -14.42
CA HIS A 44 -0.94 -8.58 -15.86
C HIS A 44 -1.25 -7.17 -16.37
N ILE A 45 -0.32 -6.54 -17.10
CA ILE A 45 -0.50 -5.20 -17.70
C ILE A 45 -0.59 -5.33 -19.22
N HIS A 46 -1.80 -5.44 -19.77
CA HIS A 46 -2.01 -5.73 -21.18
C HIS A 46 -3.22 -4.98 -21.73
N ASP A 47 -3.08 -4.43 -22.93
CA ASP A 47 -4.06 -3.48 -23.47
C ASP A 47 -5.27 -4.16 -24.12
N THR A 48 -5.13 -5.42 -24.52
CA THR A 48 -6.20 -6.19 -25.20
C THR A 48 -6.72 -7.36 -24.38
N ASP A 49 -5.93 -7.88 -23.44
CA ASP A 49 -6.31 -9.08 -22.70
C ASP A 49 -7.22 -8.68 -21.53
N THR A 50 -8.15 -9.57 -21.17
CA THR A 50 -9.13 -9.27 -20.13
C THR A 50 -9.21 -10.39 -19.11
N SER A 51 -9.12 -10.02 -17.84
CA SER A 51 -9.33 -10.91 -16.69
C SER A 51 -9.63 -10.06 -15.45
N SER A 52 -9.93 -10.69 -14.31
CA SER A 52 -10.09 -9.99 -13.03
C SER A 52 -8.79 -9.36 -12.50
N SER A 53 -7.64 -9.76 -13.05
CA SER A 53 -6.28 -9.35 -12.62
C SER A 53 -5.46 -8.75 -13.77
N THR A 54 -6.13 -8.35 -14.85
CA THR A 54 -5.51 -7.66 -16.00
C THR A 54 -6.00 -6.22 -16.06
N ILE A 55 -5.07 -5.27 -16.15
CA ILE A 55 -5.38 -3.86 -16.43
C ILE A 55 -4.59 -3.38 -17.65
N THR A 56 -5.10 -2.35 -18.33
CA THR A 56 -4.39 -1.72 -19.43
C THR A 56 -3.19 -0.91 -18.93
N SER A 57 -2.20 -0.72 -19.79
CA SER A 57 -1.05 0.15 -19.54
C SER A 57 -1.48 1.58 -19.18
N VAL A 58 -2.52 2.09 -19.85
CA VAL A 58 -3.11 3.41 -19.60
C VAL A 58 -3.74 3.49 -18.20
N LEU A 59 -4.51 2.50 -17.78
CA LEU A 59 -5.11 2.51 -16.44
C LEU A 59 -4.02 2.44 -15.36
N PHE A 60 -3.00 1.59 -15.58
CA PHE A 60 -1.85 1.50 -14.69
C PHE A 60 -1.11 2.84 -14.56
N GLN A 61 -0.77 3.48 -15.68
CA GLN A 61 -0.13 4.79 -15.69
C GLN A 61 -0.95 5.84 -14.93
N ASN A 62 -2.25 5.93 -15.23
CA ASN A 62 -3.13 6.90 -14.58
C ASN A 62 -3.21 6.68 -13.06
N GLN A 63 -3.26 5.43 -12.60
CA GLN A 63 -3.22 5.13 -11.16
C GLN A 63 -1.95 5.67 -10.49
N LEU A 64 -0.78 5.46 -11.10
CA LEU A 64 0.50 5.92 -10.56
C LEU A 64 0.61 7.45 -10.57
N GLU A 65 0.21 8.10 -11.67
CA GLU A 65 0.23 9.56 -11.81
C GLU A 65 -0.73 10.25 -10.83
N THR A 66 -1.92 9.67 -10.60
CA THR A 66 -2.85 10.16 -9.57
C THR A 66 -2.26 10.05 -8.18
N LEU A 67 -1.57 8.96 -7.83
CA LEU A 67 -0.90 8.85 -6.54
C LEU A 67 0.27 9.86 -6.43
N LEU A 68 1.11 9.99 -7.46
CA LEU A 68 2.20 10.96 -7.48
C LEU A 68 1.70 12.40 -7.25
N SER A 69 0.70 12.82 -8.03
CA SER A 69 0.11 14.17 -7.95
C SER A 69 -0.56 14.45 -6.60
N ASN A 70 -1.11 13.42 -5.96
CA ASN A 70 -1.71 13.51 -4.62
C ASN A 70 -0.71 13.36 -3.46
N GLY A 71 0.60 13.41 -3.72
CA GLY A 71 1.60 13.45 -2.65
C GLY A 71 1.97 12.09 -2.07
N TYR A 72 1.73 11.00 -2.80
CA TYR A 72 2.23 9.67 -2.40
C TYR A 72 3.68 9.49 -2.80
N HIS A 73 4.47 8.85 -1.94
CA HIS A 73 5.90 8.66 -2.12
C HIS A 73 6.20 7.19 -2.39
N PHE A 74 6.64 6.87 -3.60
CA PHE A 74 7.01 5.51 -3.96
C PHE A 74 8.40 5.17 -3.40
N ILE A 75 8.52 4.02 -2.75
CA ILE A 75 9.74 3.55 -2.09
C ILE A 75 10.23 2.24 -2.70
N THR A 76 11.54 2.03 -2.65
CA THR A 76 12.22 0.79 -3.05
C THR A 76 11.94 -0.34 -2.05
N LEU A 77 12.18 -1.59 -2.45
CA LEU A 77 12.11 -2.72 -1.53
C LEU A 77 13.11 -2.57 -0.38
N ASN A 78 14.30 -2.02 -0.65
CA ASN A 78 15.31 -1.80 0.40
C ASN A 78 14.88 -0.76 1.43
N GLU A 79 14.24 0.34 1.01
CA GLU A 79 13.64 1.31 1.94
C GLU A 79 12.50 0.68 2.76
N PHE A 80 11.67 -0.16 2.12
CA PHE A 80 10.64 -0.92 2.83
C PHE A 80 11.24 -1.88 3.87
N LYS A 81 12.28 -2.64 3.51
CA LYS A 81 12.99 -3.54 4.44
C LYS A 81 13.61 -2.78 5.60
N ALA A 82 14.24 -1.64 5.33
CA ALA A 82 14.80 -0.76 6.36
C ALA A 82 13.70 -0.24 7.30
N TYR A 83 12.53 0.10 6.76
CA TYR A 83 11.36 0.49 7.55
C TYR A 83 10.89 -0.62 8.49
N MET A 84 10.75 -1.85 7.98
CA MET A 84 10.42 -3.01 8.80
C MET A 84 11.47 -3.30 9.89
N ALA A 85 12.71 -2.84 9.68
CA ALA A 85 13.82 -2.93 10.64
C ALA A 85 13.97 -1.70 11.56
N GLY A 86 13.09 -0.69 11.48
CA GLY A 86 13.06 0.46 12.38
C GLY A 86 13.38 1.83 11.76
N ALA A 87 13.78 1.90 10.48
CA ALA A 87 14.01 3.17 9.80
C ALA A 87 12.69 3.90 9.49
N THR A 88 12.73 5.21 9.26
CA THR A 88 11.54 5.99 8.87
C THR A 88 11.22 5.86 7.38
N VAL A 89 9.94 5.98 7.02
CA VAL A 89 9.47 6.18 5.64
C VAL A 89 8.93 7.58 5.44
N PRO A 90 8.93 8.12 4.21
CA PRO A 90 8.21 9.35 3.91
C PRO A 90 6.71 9.21 4.22
N PRO A 91 5.99 10.32 4.48
CA PRO A 91 4.53 10.32 4.49
C PRO A 91 3.96 9.71 3.21
N ASN A 92 2.78 9.11 3.29
CA ASN A 92 2.10 8.50 2.15
C ASN A 92 2.96 7.48 1.37
N ALA A 93 3.80 6.71 2.06
CA ALA A 93 4.72 5.76 1.44
C ALA A 93 3.99 4.60 0.73
N VAL A 94 4.43 4.28 -0.50
CA VAL A 94 3.86 3.22 -1.34
C VAL A 94 4.95 2.31 -1.87
N LEU A 95 4.79 1.00 -1.73
CA LEU A 95 5.60 -0.01 -2.43
C LEU A 95 4.75 -0.64 -3.53
N VAL A 96 5.24 -0.65 -4.77
CA VAL A 96 4.55 -1.28 -5.90
C VAL A 96 5.08 -2.69 -6.11
N THR A 97 4.19 -3.67 -6.14
CA THR A 97 4.55 -5.08 -6.36
C THR A 97 3.72 -5.69 -7.49
N PHE A 98 4.33 -6.64 -8.18
CA PHE A 98 3.73 -7.43 -9.25
C PHE A 98 3.95 -8.90 -8.98
N ASP A 99 2.94 -9.72 -9.25
CA ASP A 99 3.02 -11.17 -9.13
C ASP A 99 3.19 -11.84 -10.51
N ASP A 100 3.44 -13.15 -10.47
CA ASP A 100 3.51 -14.11 -11.57
C ASP A 100 4.72 -14.03 -12.52
N GLY A 101 5.41 -12.90 -12.64
CA GLY A 101 6.57 -12.79 -13.53
C GLY A 101 6.23 -12.70 -15.02
N TYR A 102 5.02 -12.25 -15.37
CA TYR A 102 4.59 -12.13 -16.77
C TYR A 102 5.46 -11.19 -17.60
N GLN A 103 5.63 -11.53 -18.88
CA GLN A 103 6.33 -10.70 -19.87
C GLN A 103 5.75 -9.28 -19.97
N SER A 104 4.46 -9.12 -19.69
CA SER A 104 3.77 -7.83 -19.68
C SER A 104 4.29 -6.86 -18.60
N PHE A 105 4.99 -7.35 -17.57
CA PHE A 105 5.76 -6.47 -16.69
C PHE A 105 6.88 -5.78 -17.48
N TYR A 106 7.66 -6.51 -18.28
CA TYR A 106 8.74 -5.97 -19.10
C TYR A 106 8.23 -5.05 -20.21
N THR A 107 7.18 -5.46 -20.93
CA THR A 107 6.71 -4.74 -22.12
C THR A 107 5.72 -3.62 -21.80
N GLY A 108 4.90 -3.76 -20.75
CA GLY A 108 3.86 -2.82 -20.36
C GLY A 108 4.22 -1.96 -19.15
N ALA A 109 4.54 -2.60 -18.02
CA ALA A 109 4.74 -1.88 -16.75
C ALA A 109 6.08 -1.14 -16.66
N TYR A 110 7.18 -1.82 -17.00
CA TYR A 110 8.55 -1.34 -16.82
C TYR A 110 8.84 -0.02 -17.56
N PRO A 111 8.41 0.20 -18.82
CA PRO A 111 8.61 1.48 -19.50
C PRO A 111 7.94 2.66 -18.76
N ILE A 112 6.75 2.44 -18.18
CA ILE A 112 6.03 3.45 -17.39
C ILE A 112 6.73 3.69 -16.05
N LEU A 113 7.11 2.63 -15.34
CA LEU A 113 7.84 2.73 -14.07
C LEU A 113 9.17 3.48 -14.27
N LYS A 114 9.89 3.19 -15.36
CA LYS A 114 11.15 3.84 -15.72
C LYS A 114 10.97 5.31 -16.06
N SER A 115 9.92 5.67 -16.81
CA SER A 115 9.65 7.07 -17.17
C SER A 115 9.25 7.92 -15.95
N LEU A 116 8.47 7.33 -15.04
CA LEU A 116 8.03 7.98 -13.79
C LEU A 116 9.05 7.86 -12.64
N ARG A 117 10.12 7.06 -12.82
CA ARG A 117 11.11 6.70 -11.78
C ARG A 117 10.45 6.13 -10.52
N ILE A 118 9.47 5.26 -10.71
CA ILE A 118 8.75 4.58 -9.62
C ILE A 118 9.42 3.23 -9.35
N PRO A 119 9.91 2.98 -8.12
CA PRO A 119 10.41 1.67 -7.74
C PRO A 119 9.31 0.61 -7.73
N ALA A 120 9.67 -0.62 -8.08
CA ALA A 120 8.75 -1.76 -8.02
C ALA A 120 9.48 -3.08 -7.76
N VAL A 121 8.72 -4.07 -7.32
CA VAL A 121 9.17 -5.45 -7.14
C VAL A 121 8.34 -6.38 -8.01
N ASN A 122 8.98 -7.31 -8.72
CA ASN A 122 8.27 -8.36 -9.45
C ASN A 122 8.58 -9.74 -8.83
N PHE A 123 7.55 -10.41 -8.32
CA PHE A 123 7.64 -11.76 -7.77
C PHE A 123 7.43 -12.78 -8.88
N VAL A 124 8.45 -13.57 -9.17
CA VAL A 124 8.54 -14.42 -10.37
C VAL A 124 8.28 -15.89 -10.02
N ILE A 125 7.40 -16.53 -10.78
CA ILE A 125 7.25 -18.00 -10.77
C ILE A 125 8.37 -18.58 -11.63
N THR A 126 9.19 -19.48 -11.08
CA THR A 126 10.44 -19.87 -11.75
C THR A 126 10.39 -21.16 -12.58
N THR A 127 9.26 -21.87 -12.60
CA THR A 127 9.09 -23.10 -13.41
C THR A 127 9.39 -22.84 -14.89
N ASP A 128 8.88 -21.74 -15.43
CA ASP A 128 8.92 -21.46 -16.87
C ASP A 128 10.11 -20.60 -17.31
N LEU A 129 11.06 -20.27 -16.42
CA LEU A 129 12.23 -19.44 -16.78
C LEU A 129 13.10 -20.04 -17.90
N ALA A 130 13.08 -21.36 -18.08
CA ALA A 130 13.79 -22.03 -19.16
C ALA A 130 13.03 -22.00 -20.50
N ASN A 131 11.70 -21.88 -20.45
CA ASN A 131 10.83 -21.76 -21.62
C ASN A 131 9.69 -20.78 -21.32
N PRO A 132 9.94 -19.46 -21.42
CA PRO A 132 8.98 -18.44 -20.98
C PRO A 132 7.66 -18.42 -21.76
N LEU A 133 7.59 -19.14 -22.89
CA LEU A 133 6.40 -19.28 -23.73
C LEU A 133 5.60 -20.55 -23.42
N ALA A 134 5.99 -21.34 -22.41
CA ALA A 134 5.33 -22.60 -22.05
C ALA A 134 3.91 -22.39 -21.48
N SER A 135 3.71 -21.33 -20.71
CA SER A 135 2.42 -20.96 -20.13
C SER A 135 1.59 -20.10 -21.07
N TYR A 136 0.26 -20.12 -20.90
CA TYR A 136 -0.70 -19.36 -21.72
C TYR A 136 -0.41 -17.86 -21.73
N ILE A 137 -0.09 -17.30 -20.55
CA ILE A 137 0.44 -15.95 -20.43
C ILE A 137 1.96 -16.07 -20.41
N PRO A 138 2.68 -15.50 -21.39
CA PRO A 138 4.13 -15.55 -21.43
C PRO A 138 4.76 -14.97 -20.16
N SER A 139 5.78 -15.66 -19.66
CA SER A 139 6.65 -15.17 -18.58
C SER A 139 7.78 -14.31 -19.15
N MET A 140 8.42 -13.51 -18.32
CA MET A 140 9.66 -12.82 -18.71
C MET A 140 10.78 -13.82 -18.95
N SER A 141 11.66 -13.51 -19.92
CA SER A 141 12.91 -14.25 -20.10
C SER A 141 13.96 -13.84 -19.06
N LYS A 142 14.99 -14.68 -18.87
CA LYS A 142 16.12 -14.35 -17.99
C LYS A 142 16.83 -13.07 -18.43
N GLU A 143 16.94 -12.84 -19.73
CA GLU A 143 17.55 -11.65 -20.32
C GLU A 143 16.72 -10.41 -20.00
N GLN A 144 15.39 -10.47 -20.11
CA GLN A 144 14.50 -9.37 -19.74
C GLN A 144 14.61 -9.03 -18.25
N ILE A 145 14.60 -10.05 -17.39
CA ILE A 145 14.77 -9.87 -15.94
C ILE A 145 16.14 -9.25 -15.63
N SER A 146 17.22 -9.79 -16.20
CA SER A 146 18.57 -9.27 -16.01
C SER A 146 18.70 -7.84 -16.54
N GLU A 147 18.11 -7.53 -17.69
CA GLU A 147 18.15 -6.17 -18.25
C GLU A 147 17.50 -5.16 -17.30
N MET A 148 16.27 -5.41 -16.83
CA MET A 148 15.56 -4.44 -15.98
C MET A 148 16.24 -4.19 -14.64
N THR A 149 16.71 -5.26 -14.00
CA THR A 149 17.34 -5.22 -12.68
C THR A 149 18.74 -4.60 -12.69
N HIS A 150 19.45 -4.64 -13.81
CA HIS A 150 20.78 -4.00 -13.95
C HIS A 150 20.70 -2.62 -14.61
N ALA A 151 19.70 -2.36 -15.46
CA ALA A 151 19.50 -1.06 -16.09
C ALA A 151 18.93 0.00 -15.14
N THR A 152 18.35 -0.44 -14.01
CA THR A 152 17.80 0.45 -12.98
C THR A 152 18.19 -0.07 -11.61
N ASN A 153 18.33 0.82 -10.62
CA ASN A 153 18.58 0.46 -9.23
C ASN A 153 17.29 0.42 -8.38
N PHE A 154 16.12 0.41 -9.02
CA PHE A 154 14.82 0.52 -8.36
C PHE A 154 13.78 -0.51 -8.83
N ILE A 155 14.17 -1.43 -9.73
CA ILE A 155 13.37 -2.60 -10.08
C ILE A 155 14.01 -3.83 -9.43
N ASP A 156 13.36 -4.34 -8.40
CA ASP A 156 13.76 -5.56 -7.71
C ASP A 156 12.94 -6.75 -8.20
N ILE A 157 13.46 -7.95 -7.98
CA ILE A 157 12.72 -9.20 -8.16
C ILE A 157 12.68 -10.00 -6.85
N GLY A 158 11.68 -10.86 -6.74
CA GLY A 158 11.55 -11.81 -5.65
C GLY A 158 10.93 -13.12 -6.11
N CYS A 159 10.77 -14.05 -5.16
CA CYS A 159 10.23 -15.36 -5.45
C CYS A 159 8.69 -15.37 -5.47
N HIS A 160 8.08 -16.14 -6.38
CA HIS A 160 6.65 -16.49 -6.33
C HIS A 160 6.43 -18.00 -6.42
N THR A 161 7.27 -18.77 -5.72
CA THR A 161 7.47 -20.24 -5.83
C THR A 161 8.17 -20.67 -7.12
N ASP A 162 8.72 -21.87 -7.11
CA ASP A 162 9.17 -22.49 -8.34
C ASP A 162 7.99 -23.09 -9.09
N ASN A 163 7.38 -24.14 -8.53
CA ASN A 163 6.31 -24.92 -9.13
C ASN A 163 5.11 -25.14 -8.19
N LEU A 164 4.93 -24.30 -7.16
CA LEU A 164 3.81 -24.40 -6.22
C LEU A 164 2.73 -23.32 -6.43
N HIS A 165 2.79 -22.60 -7.54
CA HIS A 165 1.75 -21.66 -8.00
C HIS A 165 0.61 -22.36 -8.76
N HIS A 166 0.04 -23.40 -8.15
CA HIS A 166 -1.13 -24.10 -8.69
C HIS A 166 -2.05 -24.58 -7.56
N LYS A 167 -3.24 -25.05 -7.93
CA LYS A 167 -4.16 -25.71 -7.00
C LYS A 167 -4.00 -27.23 -7.10
N LEU A 168 -4.01 -27.91 -5.97
CA LEU A 168 -4.11 -29.37 -5.91
C LEU A 168 -5.52 -29.82 -6.35
N PRO A 169 -5.73 -31.12 -6.65
CA PRO A 169 -7.05 -31.62 -7.06
C PRO A 169 -8.17 -31.35 -6.05
N ASN A 170 -7.84 -31.19 -4.77
CA ASN A 170 -8.78 -30.85 -3.70
C ASN A 170 -9.09 -29.35 -3.58
N GLY A 171 -8.50 -28.50 -4.44
CA GLY A 171 -8.69 -27.04 -4.47
C GLY A 171 -7.76 -26.25 -3.53
N GLU A 172 -6.94 -26.90 -2.71
CA GLU A 172 -5.97 -26.21 -1.86
C GLU A 172 -4.82 -25.64 -2.68
N ALA A 173 -4.21 -24.54 -2.21
CA ALA A 173 -2.98 -24.03 -2.82
C ALA A 173 -1.85 -25.04 -2.59
N ALA A 174 -1.10 -25.40 -3.64
CA ALA A 174 -0.07 -26.44 -3.55
C ALA A 174 1.03 -26.13 -2.52
N LEU A 175 1.30 -24.86 -2.22
CA LEU A 175 2.23 -24.45 -1.17
C LEU A 175 1.78 -24.89 0.24
N VAL A 176 0.47 -24.99 0.48
CA VAL A 176 -0.11 -25.28 1.81
C VAL A 176 -0.74 -26.67 1.88
N GLY A 177 -1.43 -27.08 0.82
CA GLY A 177 -2.09 -28.37 0.73
C GLY A 177 -1.10 -29.53 0.68
N ARG A 178 -1.58 -30.70 1.06
CA ARG A 178 -0.82 -31.96 1.02
C ARG A 178 -1.17 -32.78 -0.21
N LEU A 179 -0.17 -33.44 -0.78
CA LEU A 179 -0.40 -34.45 -1.81
C LEU A 179 -0.96 -35.74 -1.18
N ASP A 180 -1.62 -36.57 -1.99
CA ASP A 180 -2.15 -37.85 -1.55
C ASP A 180 -1.01 -38.76 -1.04
N GLY A 181 -1.13 -39.22 0.20
CA GLY A 181 -0.11 -40.03 0.86
C GLY A 181 1.13 -39.26 1.36
N GLU A 182 1.13 -37.92 1.26
CA GLU A 182 2.25 -37.10 1.73
C GLU A 182 2.23 -36.90 3.25
N ASP A 183 3.26 -37.46 3.90
CA ASP A 183 3.48 -37.24 5.32
C ASP A 183 4.00 -35.80 5.61
N ALA A 184 4.11 -35.47 6.91
CA ALA A 184 4.51 -34.12 7.31
C ALA A 184 5.94 -33.74 6.90
N ALA A 185 6.87 -34.71 6.90
CA ALA A 185 8.27 -34.45 6.55
C ALA A 185 8.43 -34.26 5.04
N ALA A 186 7.74 -35.08 4.24
CA ALA A 186 7.70 -34.95 2.78
C ALA A 186 7.09 -33.60 2.36
N TYR A 187 5.98 -33.19 3.00
CA TYR A 187 5.37 -31.87 2.79
C TYR A 187 6.36 -30.74 3.08
N GLN A 188 7.00 -30.76 4.26
CA GLN A 188 7.95 -29.72 4.65
C GLN A 188 9.15 -29.66 3.68
N GLN A 189 9.68 -30.83 3.30
CA GLN A 189 10.79 -30.91 2.35
C GLN A 189 10.39 -30.38 0.96
N ARG A 190 9.18 -30.68 0.48
CA ARG A 190 8.67 -30.17 -0.80
C ARG A 190 8.60 -28.64 -0.80
N VAL A 191 8.02 -28.04 0.25
CA VAL A 191 7.91 -26.59 0.37
C VAL A 191 9.29 -25.93 0.46
N PHE A 192 10.18 -26.47 1.29
CA PHE A 192 11.55 -25.95 1.42
C PHE A 192 12.32 -26.02 0.10
N THR A 193 12.26 -27.18 -0.58
CA THR A 193 12.98 -27.41 -1.84
C THR A 193 12.48 -26.48 -2.94
N ASP A 194 11.16 -26.27 -3.02
CA ASP A 194 10.56 -25.36 -3.99
C ASP A 194 11.01 -23.91 -3.77
N ALA A 195 10.93 -23.41 -2.53
CA ALA A 195 11.37 -22.07 -2.19
C ALA A 195 12.88 -21.88 -2.46
N GLN A 196 13.71 -22.89 -2.14
CA GLN A 196 15.14 -22.86 -2.44
C GLN A 196 15.42 -22.87 -3.94
N ALA A 197 14.69 -23.68 -4.72
CA ALA A 197 14.82 -23.74 -6.17
C ALA A 197 14.49 -22.38 -6.81
N CYS A 198 13.43 -21.73 -6.34
CA CYS A 198 13.03 -20.41 -6.78
C CYS A 198 14.13 -19.36 -6.56
N VAL A 199 14.65 -19.25 -5.33
CA VAL A 199 15.78 -18.35 -5.01
C VAL A 199 17.00 -18.67 -5.88
N SER A 200 17.34 -19.96 -6.02
CA SER A 200 18.51 -20.38 -6.78
C SER A 200 18.40 -20.10 -8.28
N LYS A 201 17.20 -20.23 -8.86
CA LYS A 201 16.96 -19.96 -10.29
C LYS A 201 16.96 -18.47 -10.63
N LEU A 202 16.62 -17.61 -9.68
CA LEU A 202 16.71 -16.16 -9.80
C LEU A 202 18.11 -15.63 -9.49
N ALA A 203 18.94 -16.40 -8.78
CA ALA A 203 20.31 -16.00 -8.47
C ALA A 203 21.11 -15.73 -9.74
N GLY A 204 21.86 -14.63 -9.74
CA GLY A 204 22.64 -14.16 -10.89
C GLY A 204 21.83 -13.40 -11.94
N LEU A 205 20.51 -13.28 -11.79
CA LEU A 205 19.70 -12.37 -12.61
C LEU A 205 19.57 -10.97 -12.00
N THR A 206 20.03 -10.77 -10.76
CA THR A 206 20.05 -9.49 -10.05
C THR A 206 21.21 -9.47 -9.05
N ASP A 207 21.73 -8.28 -8.76
CA ASP A 207 22.69 -8.04 -7.68
C ASP A 207 22.01 -7.85 -6.31
N ALA A 208 20.69 -7.63 -6.30
CA ALA A 208 19.93 -7.40 -5.07
C ALA A 208 19.73 -8.71 -4.28
N PRO A 209 19.62 -8.65 -2.93
CA PRO A 209 19.30 -9.83 -2.13
C PRO A 209 17.94 -10.45 -2.49
N LEU A 210 17.94 -11.76 -2.76
CA LEU A 210 16.75 -12.57 -3.04
C LEU A 210 16.18 -13.16 -1.75
N ASP A 211 15.68 -12.29 -0.88
CA ASP A 211 15.10 -12.64 0.43
C ASP A 211 13.62 -12.21 0.56
N ALA A 212 12.97 -11.91 -0.56
CA ALA A 212 11.56 -11.51 -0.63
C ALA A 212 10.72 -12.48 -1.47
N MET A 213 9.48 -12.74 -1.05
CA MET A 213 8.55 -13.65 -1.72
C MET A 213 7.10 -13.15 -1.65
N ALA A 214 6.28 -13.37 -2.68
CA ALA A 214 4.82 -13.32 -2.53
C ALA A 214 4.26 -14.74 -2.41
N TYR A 215 3.30 -14.98 -1.51
CA TYR A 215 2.61 -16.26 -1.43
C TYR A 215 1.60 -16.41 -2.57
N PRO A 216 1.56 -17.55 -3.28
CA PRO A 216 0.51 -17.85 -4.25
C PRO A 216 -0.88 -17.68 -3.64
N TYR A 217 -1.72 -16.88 -4.29
CA TYR A 217 -3.07 -16.54 -3.82
C TYR A 217 -3.12 -15.87 -2.43
N GLY A 218 -1.97 -15.44 -1.89
CA GLY A 218 -1.80 -14.98 -0.51
C GLY A 218 -2.09 -16.01 0.57
N ILE A 219 -2.14 -17.31 0.23
CA ILE A 219 -2.47 -18.40 1.15
C ILE A 219 -1.19 -18.95 1.78
N THR A 220 -1.19 -19.09 3.10
CA THR A 220 -0.06 -19.64 3.86
C THR A 220 -0.53 -20.45 5.07
N SER A 221 0.39 -21.21 5.66
CA SER A 221 0.24 -21.92 6.94
C SER A 221 1.51 -21.78 7.77
N PRO A 222 1.48 -21.96 9.10
CA PRO A 222 2.69 -21.90 9.93
C PRO A 222 3.80 -22.83 9.43
N ALA A 223 3.44 -24.04 8.98
CA ALA A 223 4.41 -25.00 8.45
C ALA A 223 5.01 -24.52 7.12
N ALA A 224 4.22 -23.96 6.20
CA ALA A 224 4.73 -23.40 4.95
C ALA A 224 5.66 -22.21 5.21
N THR A 225 5.22 -21.26 6.05
CA THR A 225 5.99 -20.07 6.43
C THR A 225 7.34 -20.44 7.04
N GLU A 226 7.39 -21.46 7.90
CA GLU A 226 8.64 -21.93 8.50
C GLU A 226 9.62 -22.45 7.44
N GLN A 227 9.15 -23.23 6.46
CA GLN A 227 10.02 -23.77 5.41
C GLN A 227 10.47 -22.70 4.42
N VAL A 228 9.60 -21.75 4.08
CA VAL A 228 9.94 -20.56 3.28
C VAL A 228 11.04 -19.74 3.98
N ALA A 229 10.92 -19.53 5.29
CA ALA A 229 11.95 -18.85 6.07
C ALA A 229 13.29 -19.61 6.08
N LYS A 230 13.25 -20.94 6.26
CA LYS A 230 14.44 -21.80 6.19
C LYS A 230 15.14 -21.75 4.84
N ALA A 231 14.39 -21.51 3.75
CA ALA A 231 14.95 -21.34 2.41
C ALA A 231 15.63 -19.98 2.18
N GLY A 232 15.65 -19.08 3.18
CA GLY A 232 16.34 -17.79 3.13
C GLY A 232 15.44 -16.59 2.86
N ILE A 233 14.13 -16.80 2.71
CA ILE A 233 13.16 -15.70 2.59
C ILE A 233 12.98 -15.04 3.97
N ARG A 234 13.08 -13.70 3.99
CA ARG A 234 12.93 -12.89 5.20
C ARG A 234 11.69 -12.00 5.16
N TYR A 235 11.23 -11.66 3.96
CA TYR A 235 10.06 -10.81 3.73
C TYR A 235 9.07 -11.55 2.83
N ALA A 236 7.88 -11.86 3.33
CA ALA A 236 6.88 -12.58 2.56
C ALA A 236 5.52 -11.87 2.55
N PHE A 237 4.95 -11.70 1.35
CA PHE A 237 3.78 -10.87 1.08
C PHE A 237 2.51 -11.72 0.87
N THR A 238 1.43 -11.30 1.51
CA THR A 238 0.08 -11.90 1.44
C THR A 238 -0.85 -11.01 0.62
N ILE A 239 -2.14 -11.34 0.55
CA ILE A 239 -3.18 -10.49 -0.06
C ILE A 239 -4.11 -9.83 0.98
N SER A 240 -3.69 -9.81 2.25
CA SER A 240 -4.45 -9.18 3.32
C SER A 240 -4.61 -7.69 3.00
N PRO A 241 -5.86 -7.18 2.86
CA PRO A 241 -6.10 -5.83 2.35
C PRO A 241 -5.92 -4.78 3.44
N GLU A 242 -4.70 -4.62 3.93
CA GLU A 242 -4.32 -3.74 5.05
C GLU A 242 -3.08 -2.91 4.71
N MET A 243 -2.74 -1.96 5.58
CA MET A 243 -1.46 -1.23 5.50
C MET A 243 -0.36 -2.07 6.12
N ALA A 244 0.84 -2.03 5.54
CA ALA A 244 2.02 -2.60 6.17
C ALA A 244 2.52 -1.64 7.26
N THR A 245 2.53 -2.10 8.50
CA THR A 245 3.00 -1.36 9.67
C THR A 245 4.25 -2.02 10.23
N ARG A 246 4.98 -1.33 11.12
CA ARG A 246 6.18 -1.90 11.78
C ARG A 246 5.89 -3.17 12.58
N SER A 247 4.66 -3.32 13.05
CA SER A 247 4.24 -4.49 13.83
C SER A 247 3.80 -5.66 12.95
N ALA A 248 3.72 -5.49 11.63
CA ALA A 248 3.40 -6.59 10.74
C ALA A 248 4.53 -7.64 10.81
N ASP A 249 4.14 -8.90 10.86
CA ASP A 249 5.08 -10.01 10.72
C ASP A 249 5.76 -9.90 9.36
N HIS A 250 7.10 -9.98 9.35
CA HIS A 250 7.91 -9.83 8.13
C HIS A 250 7.57 -10.92 7.12
N LEU A 251 7.08 -12.07 7.57
CA LEU A 251 6.65 -13.17 6.71
C LEU A 251 5.15 -13.18 6.40
N LEU A 252 4.40 -12.15 6.79
CA LEU A 252 2.95 -12.01 6.51
C LEU A 252 2.58 -10.56 6.12
N ILE A 253 3.38 -9.93 5.27
CA ILE A 253 3.21 -8.52 4.88
C ILE A 253 1.90 -8.35 4.10
N PRO A 254 0.99 -7.43 4.49
CA PRO A 254 -0.28 -7.21 3.80
C PRO A 254 -0.08 -6.46 2.46
N ARG A 255 -1.00 -6.68 1.52
CA ARG A 255 -1.03 -5.98 0.23
C ARG A 255 -2.45 -5.59 -0.18
N ILE A 256 -2.55 -4.44 -0.84
CA ILE A 256 -3.78 -3.88 -1.38
C ILE A 256 -3.84 -4.21 -2.87
N ASN A 257 -4.88 -4.93 -3.28
CA ASN A 257 -5.14 -5.18 -4.69
C ASN A 257 -5.35 -3.83 -5.44
N ALA A 258 -4.55 -3.62 -6.47
CA ALA A 258 -4.61 -2.48 -7.38
C ALA A 258 -4.82 -2.89 -8.85
N GLY A 259 -4.59 -4.17 -9.17
CA GLY A 259 -4.57 -4.73 -10.52
C GLY A 259 -5.90 -5.28 -11.03
N SER A 260 -7.05 -4.85 -10.49
CA SER A 260 -8.36 -5.21 -11.04
C SER A 260 -8.91 -4.11 -11.95
N PRO A 261 -9.51 -4.44 -13.11
CA PRO A 261 -9.90 -3.46 -14.13
C PRO A 261 -10.97 -2.45 -13.68
N GLY A 262 -11.75 -2.77 -12.64
CA GLY A 262 -12.71 -1.85 -12.03
C GLY A 262 -12.11 -0.82 -11.06
N ILE A 263 -10.81 -0.89 -10.75
CA ILE A 263 -10.17 0.02 -9.80
C ILE A 263 -9.67 1.26 -10.55
N THR A 264 -10.46 2.33 -10.52
CA THR A 264 -10.05 3.64 -11.07
C THR A 264 -8.90 4.25 -10.26
N PRO A 265 -8.16 5.24 -10.79
CA PRO A 265 -7.11 5.95 -10.03
C PRO A 265 -7.58 6.50 -8.67
N GLU A 266 -8.72 7.18 -8.63
CA GLU A 266 -9.31 7.69 -7.39
C GLU A 266 -9.86 6.55 -6.53
N GLY A 267 -10.33 5.47 -7.17
CA GLY A 267 -10.75 4.24 -6.52
C GLY A 267 -9.61 3.59 -5.73
N LEU A 268 -8.42 3.50 -6.32
CA LEU A 268 -7.20 3.02 -5.69
C LEU A 268 -6.80 3.91 -4.51
N GLN A 269 -6.76 5.24 -4.71
CA GLN A 269 -6.45 6.17 -3.63
C GLN A 269 -7.41 6.02 -2.44
N ARG A 270 -8.73 5.95 -2.70
CA ARG A 270 -9.73 5.68 -1.65
C ARG A 270 -9.53 4.31 -1.00
N SER A 271 -9.10 3.31 -1.76
CA SER A 271 -8.78 1.97 -1.26
C SER A 271 -7.65 2.04 -0.22
N ILE A 272 -6.58 2.78 -0.51
CA ILE A 272 -5.47 3.00 0.43
C ILE A 272 -5.96 3.74 1.68
N GLN A 273 -6.63 4.88 1.49
CA GLN A 273 -7.08 5.74 2.60
C GLN A 273 -8.01 5.02 3.60
N ARG A 274 -8.87 4.11 3.13
CA ARG A 274 -9.76 3.33 4.00
C ARG A 274 -9.04 2.30 4.88
N ARG A 275 -7.78 1.97 4.58
CA ARG A 275 -6.97 0.97 5.29
C ARG A 275 -5.97 1.59 6.26
N VAL A 276 -5.81 2.91 6.22
CA VAL A 276 -4.93 3.65 7.14
C VAL A 276 -5.31 3.33 8.58
N THR A 277 -4.33 2.90 9.35
CA THR A 277 -4.49 2.61 10.78
C THR A 277 -3.80 3.69 11.60
N ALA A 278 -4.31 3.94 12.81
CA ALA A 278 -3.64 4.83 13.76
C ALA A 278 -2.36 4.15 14.28
N GLN A 279 -1.20 4.81 14.16
CA GLN A 279 0.09 4.30 14.66
C GLN A 279 0.46 4.93 16.00
N PRO A 280 1.05 4.19 16.96
CA PRO A 280 1.57 4.76 18.20
C PRO A 280 2.58 5.87 17.91
N GLY A 281 2.34 7.09 18.41
CA GLY A 281 3.21 8.24 18.18
C GLY A 281 2.94 9.03 16.88
N SER A 282 2.06 8.55 16.01
CA SER A 282 1.53 9.38 14.93
C SER A 282 0.72 10.55 15.52
N ALA A 283 0.75 11.72 14.85
CA ALA A 283 -0.15 12.81 15.21
C ALA A 283 -1.57 12.22 15.23
N PRO A 284 -2.29 12.32 16.35
CA PRO A 284 -3.57 11.66 16.49
C PRO A 284 -4.47 12.11 15.36
N LEU A 285 -5.09 11.19 14.64
CA LEU A 285 -6.10 11.55 13.65
C LEU A 285 -7.19 12.37 14.35
N ARG A 286 -7.28 13.65 14.04
CA ARG A 286 -8.22 14.57 14.69
C ARG A 286 -9.44 14.75 13.80
N VAL A 287 -10.60 14.80 14.42
CA VAL A 287 -11.88 15.06 13.77
C VAL A 287 -12.52 16.29 14.38
N ASP A 288 -13.27 17.05 13.58
CA ASP A 288 -14.19 18.06 14.10
C ASP A 288 -15.19 17.36 15.02
N ALA A 289 -15.15 17.69 16.30
CA ALA A 289 -15.93 17.02 17.33
C ALA A 289 -17.44 17.25 17.14
N ALA A 290 -17.85 18.42 16.63
CA ALA A 290 -19.25 18.74 16.39
C ALA A 290 -19.77 18.01 15.14
N ALA A 291 -18.99 18.02 14.05
CA ALA A 291 -19.35 17.31 12.83
C ALA A 291 -19.41 15.79 13.06
N ALA A 292 -18.42 15.24 13.79
CA ALA A 292 -18.40 13.82 14.15
C ALA A 292 -19.60 13.44 15.03
N ALA A 293 -19.97 14.27 16.01
CA ALA A 293 -21.17 14.03 16.82
C ALA A 293 -22.43 13.98 15.97
N ALA A 294 -22.62 14.94 15.06
CA ALA A 294 -23.77 14.95 14.15
C ALA A 294 -23.83 13.70 13.25
N GLN A 295 -22.69 13.26 12.71
CA GLN A 295 -22.59 12.07 11.86
C GLN A 295 -22.86 10.77 12.64
N LEU A 296 -22.63 10.76 13.95
CA LEU A 296 -22.93 9.66 14.86
C LEU A 296 -24.36 9.72 15.43
N GLY A 297 -25.24 10.58 14.90
CA GLY A 297 -26.62 10.75 15.38
C GLY A 297 -26.73 11.53 16.69
N GLY A 298 -25.66 12.22 17.07
CA GLY A 298 -25.56 13.08 18.24
C GLY A 298 -25.79 14.56 17.93
N SER A 299 -25.49 15.41 18.91
CA SER A 299 -25.55 16.86 18.77
C SER A 299 -24.37 17.54 19.46
N ALA A 300 -24.11 18.79 19.09
CA ALA A 300 -23.07 19.59 19.71
C ALA A 300 -23.52 21.04 19.90
N SER A 301 -23.07 21.67 20.98
CA SER A 301 -23.21 23.11 21.20
C SER A 301 -21.93 23.68 21.80
N ALA A 302 -21.58 24.90 21.40
CA ALA A 302 -20.40 25.61 21.90
C ALA A 302 -20.84 26.81 22.74
N GLU A 303 -20.38 26.88 23.99
CA GLU A 303 -20.73 27.96 24.92
C GLU A 303 -19.55 28.20 25.86
N GLY A 304 -19.19 29.46 26.13
CA GLY A 304 -18.16 29.81 27.13
C GLY A 304 -16.75 29.23 26.89
N GLY A 305 -16.38 28.88 25.65
CA GLY A 305 -15.09 28.26 25.33
C GLY A 305 -15.05 26.74 25.53
N GLU A 306 -16.19 26.13 25.84
CA GLU A 306 -16.39 24.69 25.97
C GLU A 306 -17.27 24.18 24.82
N LEU A 307 -17.08 22.90 24.46
CA LEU A 307 -17.94 22.20 23.52
C LEU A 307 -18.70 21.11 24.26
N ARG A 308 -20.03 21.21 24.30
CA ARG A 308 -20.90 20.15 24.80
C ARG A 308 -21.25 19.23 23.64
N LEU A 309 -21.00 17.94 23.81
CA LEU A 309 -21.36 16.88 22.87
C LEU A 309 -22.43 15.99 23.50
N ARG A 310 -23.40 15.57 22.70
CA ARG A 310 -24.31 14.46 23.03
C ARG A 310 -24.05 13.33 22.05
N LEU A 311 -23.66 12.17 22.57
CA LEU A 311 -23.31 10.98 21.79
C LEU A 311 -24.13 9.81 22.34
N GLY A 312 -25.17 9.40 21.60
CA GLY A 312 -26.17 8.45 22.11
C GLY A 312 -26.89 8.98 23.35
N GLN A 313 -26.88 8.22 24.45
CA GLN A 313 -27.51 8.61 25.72
C GLN A 313 -26.59 9.42 26.64
N GLN A 314 -25.32 9.63 26.27
CA GLN A 314 -24.35 10.32 27.11
C GLN A 314 -24.07 11.73 26.60
N ALA A 315 -23.91 12.67 27.53
CA ALA A 315 -23.42 14.01 27.23
C ALA A 315 -22.05 14.25 27.88
N PHE A 316 -21.20 14.96 27.14
CA PHE A 316 -19.82 15.28 27.52
C PHE A 316 -19.56 16.76 27.31
N THR A 317 -18.87 17.38 28.26
CA THR A 317 -18.32 18.73 28.10
C THR A 317 -16.82 18.63 27.85
N LEU A 318 -16.38 19.12 26.70
CA LEU A 318 -14.99 19.18 26.27
C LEU A 318 -14.47 20.60 26.45
N ARG A 319 -13.36 20.74 27.18
CA ARG A 319 -12.66 22.02 27.33
C ARG A 319 -11.47 22.09 26.39
N VAL A 320 -11.41 23.14 25.57
CA VAL A 320 -10.29 23.39 24.66
C VAL A 320 -8.99 23.53 25.48
N ASN A 321 -7.91 22.97 24.96
CA ASN A 321 -6.58 22.84 25.58
C ASN A 321 -6.53 21.95 26.84
N ALA A 322 -7.58 21.16 27.10
CA ALA A 322 -7.59 20.20 28.21
C ALA A 322 -7.55 18.76 27.70
N LYS A 323 -6.97 17.87 28.51
CA LYS A 323 -6.98 16.41 28.32
C LYS A 323 -8.08 15.73 29.14
N THR A 324 -9.21 16.41 29.33
CA THR A 324 -10.32 15.92 30.15
C THR A 324 -11.63 16.26 29.50
N ALA A 325 -12.53 15.27 29.44
CA ALA A 325 -13.95 15.46 29.20
C ALA A 325 -14.71 15.29 30.51
N THR A 326 -15.83 15.99 30.70
CA THR A 326 -16.71 15.83 31.86
C THR A 326 -18.04 15.26 31.41
N ARG A 327 -18.46 14.12 31.94
CA ARG A 327 -19.79 13.54 31.69
C ARG A 327 -20.88 14.35 32.39
N GLU A 328 -22.12 14.17 31.93
CA GLU A 328 -23.32 14.81 32.51
C GLU A 328 -23.49 14.55 34.01
N ASP A 329 -23.06 13.38 34.50
CA ASP A 329 -23.05 13.01 35.92
C ASP A 329 -21.90 13.62 36.73
N GLY A 330 -21.08 14.48 36.11
CA GLY A 330 -19.91 15.11 36.72
C GLY A 330 -18.64 14.27 36.69
N ALA A 331 -18.67 13.02 36.20
CA ALA A 331 -17.49 12.18 36.14
C ALA A 331 -16.48 12.72 35.11
N ARG A 332 -15.19 12.78 35.49
CA ARG A 332 -14.11 13.21 34.60
C ARG A 332 -13.54 12.01 33.84
N VAL A 333 -13.55 12.09 32.52
CA VAL A 333 -12.92 11.14 31.61
C VAL A 333 -11.59 11.71 31.14
N ARG A 334 -10.50 10.98 31.36
CA ARG A 334 -9.15 11.37 30.91
C ARG A 334 -9.00 11.06 29.43
N LEU A 335 -8.60 12.06 28.65
CA LEU A 335 -8.25 11.94 27.24
C LEU A 335 -6.74 11.72 27.11
N ARG A 336 -6.31 11.03 26.06
CA ARG A 336 -4.90 10.83 25.71
C ARG A 336 -4.30 12.12 25.15
N GLN A 337 -5.08 12.82 24.32
CA GLN A 337 -4.68 14.04 23.62
C GLN A 337 -5.50 15.23 24.10
N PRO A 338 -4.96 16.46 24.04
CA PRO A 338 -5.74 17.63 24.37
C PRO A 338 -6.82 17.84 23.30
N VAL A 339 -7.98 18.34 23.70
CA VAL A 339 -8.95 18.95 22.79
C VAL A 339 -8.34 20.24 22.26
N LEU A 340 -8.38 20.48 20.97
CA LEU A 340 -7.72 21.63 20.34
C LEU A 340 -8.72 22.47 19.56
N ARG A 341 -8.33 23.69 19.24
CA ARG A 341 -9.03 24.52 18.25
C ARG A 341 -8.14 24.65 17.03
N GLU A 342 -8.57 24.07 15.91
CA GLU A 342 -7.83 24.03 14.65
C GLU A 342 -8.75 24.57 13.55
N HIS A 343 -8.29 25.56 12.78
CA HIS A 343 -9.08 26.20 11.72
C HIS A 343 -10.49 26.66 12.15
N GLY A 344 -10.61 27.14 13.39
CA GLY A 344 -11.89 27.59 13.98
C GLY A 344 -12.76 26.48 14.56
N GLN A 345 -12.48 25.21 14.26
CA GLN A 345 -13.22 24.04 14.74
C GLN A 345 -12.60 23.49 16.02
N VAL A 346 -13.43 22.93 16.90
CA VAL A 346 -12.94 22.19 18.08
C VAL A 346 -12.72 20.75 17.65
N THR A 347 -11.47 20.30 17.70
CA THR A 347 -11.08 18.96 17.26
C THR A 347 -10.75 18.07 18.45
N ILE A 348 -11.06 16.77 18.30
CA ILE A 348 -10.72 15.71 19.25
C ILE A 348 -10.00 14.59 18.49
N ALA A 349 -9.05 13.92 19.14
CA ALA A 349 -8.45 12.71 18.58
C ALA A 349 -9.52 11.62 18.39
N LEU A 350 -9.52 10.93 17.25
CA LEU A 350 -10.48 9.88 16.94
C LEU A 350 -10.47 8.77 18.01
N ASP A 351 -9.29 8.40 18.51
CA ASP A 351 -9.15 7.40 19.58
C ASP A 351 -9.80 7.84 20.89
N ASP A 352 -9.69 9.13 21.23
CA ASP A 352 -10.33 9.69 22.41
C ASP A 352 -11.85 9.76 22.22
N LEU A 353 -12.32 10.08 21.01
CA LEU A 353 -13.74 10.03 20.68
C LEU A 353 -14.30 8.61 20.77
N GLN A 354 -13.59 7.60 20.26
CA GLN A 354 -13.92 6.17 20.40
C GLN A 354 -14.03 5.76 21.87
N ALA A 355 -13.10 6.21 22.71
CA ALA A 355 -13.10 5.91 24.13
C ALA A 355 -14.30 6.53 24.85
N LEU A 356 -14.73 7.74 24.47
CA LEU A 356 -15.92 8.39 25.04
C LEU A 356 -17.21 7.63 24.73
N ILE A 357 -17.34 7.12 23.50
CA ILE A 357 -18.56 6.43 23.05
C ILE A 357 -18.57 4.93 23.31
N GLY A 358 -17.43 4.34 23.68
CA GLY A 358 -17.30 2.91 23.93
C GLY A 358 -17.52 2.02 22.70
N GLN A 359 -17.37 2.57 21.49
CA GLN A 359 -17.52 1.84 20.23
C GLN A 359 -16.38 2.20 19.24
N PRO A 360 -15.89 1.24 18.43
CA PRO A 360 -14.91 1.55 17.40
C PRO A 360 -15.52 2.45 16.31
N LEU A 361 -14.72 3.38 15.78
CA LEU A 361 -15.12 4.29 14.72
C LEU A 361 -14.33 4.01 13.44
N VAL A 362 -14.94 4.36 12.31
CA VAL A 362 -14.28 4.44 11.01
C VAL A 362 -14.28 5.90 10.60
N TYR A 363 -13.09 6.44 10.31
CA TYR A 363 -12.95 7.76 9.68
C TYR A 363 -12.62 7.58 8.19
N THR A 364 -13.30 8.36 7.35
CA THR A 364 -13.09 8.39 5.91
C THR A 364 -12.43 9.71 5.52
N PRO A 365 -11.09 9.77 5.34
CA PRO A 365 -10.37 11.01 5.07
C PRO A 365 -10.92 11.81 3.88
N ALA A 366 -11.32 11.12 2.80
CA ALA A 366 -11.83 11.74 1.59
C ALA A 366 -13.12 12.57 1.78
N THR A 367 -13.90 12.28 2.83
CA THR A 367 -15.19 12.96 3.07
C THR A 367 -15.27 13.59 4.45
N GLY A 368 -14.23 13.45 5.28
CA GLY A 368 -14.26 13.81 6.69
C GLY A 368 -15.34 13.08 7.50
N LYS A 369 -15.89 11.97 6.99
CA LYS A 369 -16.99 11.24 7.65
C LYS A 369 -16.46 10.29 8.73
N VAL A 370 -17.11 10.34 9.88
CA VAL A 370 -16.98 9.45 11.03
C VAL A 370 -18.24 8.60 11.12
N ALA A 371 -18.09 7.29 11.21
CA ALA A 371 -19.20 6.36 11.39
C ALA A 371 -18.84 5.30 12.44
N ALA A 372 -19.86 4.76 13.12
CA ALA A 372 -19.67 3.60 13.98
C ALA A 372 -19.26 2.38 13.14
N ARG A 373 -18.26 1.62 13.60
CA ARG A 373 -17.86 0.38 12.95
C ARG A 373 -18.95 -0.66 13.15
N VAL A 374 -19.74 -0.92 12.11
CA VAL A 374 -20.67 -2.06 12.09
C VAL A 374 -19.83 -3.31 11.86
N ALA A 375 -19.90 -4.28 12.77
CA ALA A 375 -19.32 -5.60 12.52
C ALA A 375 -20.00 -6.18 11.27
N PRO A 376 -19.24 -6.68 10.28
CA PRO A 376 -19.86 -7.28 9.11
C PRO A 376 -20.79 -8.41 9.56
N SER A 377 -22.07 -8.32 9.21
CA SER A 377 -22.95 -9.47 9.30
C SER A 377 -22.48 -10.46 8.24
N VAL A 378 -21.96 -11.60 8.66
CA VAL A 378 -21.75 -12.73 7.78
C VAL A 378 -23.12 -13.13 7.25
N LYS A 379 -23.35 -12.90 5.95
CA LYS A 379 -24.42 -13.53 5.19
C LYS A 379 -23.79 -14.45 4.17
#